data_AF-A0A7V1Q0S4-F1
#
_entry.id   AF-A0A7V1Q0S4-F1
#
_cell.length_a   1.000
_cell.length_b   1.000
_cell.length_c   1.000
_cell.angle_alpha   90.00
_cell.angle_beta   90.00
_cell.angle_gamma   90.00
#
_symmetry.space_group_name_H-M   'P 1'
#
loop_
_entity.id
_entity.type
_entity.pdbx_description
1 polymer ?
#
loop_
_entity_poly.entity_id
_entity_poly.type
_entity_poly.pdbx_seq_one_letter_code
_entity_poly.pdbx_strand_id
1 'polypeptide(L)'
;MSLTTDVQTEALERVLADLLAEYEQLLELAELHRKALREADAQMIARISSARVGLNARIEALNTERAELVASIAGGIEPGGTTIRSVLSELGKPASDRISALADRLREVIERARHEHRAIGEATTTFAGHLSGILNHVIQNYRVGQVYTSNGQVASGPAMPAAMDLRH
;
A
#
# COMPACT_ATOMS: atom_id res chain seq x y z
N MET A 1 13.02 40.12 12.62
CA MET A 1 12.95 38.64 12.66
C MET A 1 11.53 38.09 12.74
N SER A 2 10.52 38.78 13.30
CA SER A 2 9.17 38.22 13.49
C SER A 2 8.35 37.92 12.21
N LEU A 3 8.55 38.66 11.11
CA LEU A 3 7.73 38.49 9.88
C LEU A 3 8.12 37.25 9.06
N THR A 4 9.42 36.92 9.00
CA THR A 4 9.92 35.76 8.25
C THR A 4 9.47 34.45 8.88
N THR A 5 9.50 34.38 10.22
CA THR A 5 9.06 33.21 10.98
C THR A 5 7.54 32.98 10.84
N ASP A 6 6.74 34.04 10.76
CA ASP A 6 5.28 33.93 10.62
C ASP A 6 4.90 33.34 9.24
N VAL A 7 5.52 33.85 8.16
CA VAL A 7 5.32 33.30 6.80
C VAL A 7 5.76 31.84 6.71
N GLN A 8 6.87 31.47 7.34
CA GLN A 8 7.34 30.08 7.38
C GLN A 8 6.40 29.18 8.20
N THR A 9 5.79 29.72 9.24
CA THR A 9 4.84 29.02 10.10
C THR A 9 3.54 28.73 9.35
N GLU A 10 3.00 29.71 8.62
CA GLU A 10 1.84 29.52 7.75
C GLU A 10 2.13 28.52 6.62
N ALA A 11 3.32 28.58 6.02
CA ALA A 11 3.74 27.62 5.02
C ALA A 11 3.82 26.19 5.58
N LEU A 12 4.36 26.02 6.80
CA LEU A 12 4.40 24.72 7.47
C LEU A 12 3.00 24.20 7.79
N GLU A 13 2.09 25.07 8.25
CA GLU A 13 0.69 24.73 8.50
C GLU A 13 0.02 24.21 7.23
N ARG A 14 0.21 24.92 6.10
CA ARG A 14 -0.29 24.48 4.79
C ARG A 14 0.28 23.12 4.39
N VAL A 15 1.59 22.92 4.46
CA VAL A 15 2.23 21.66 4.06
C VAL A 15 1.75 20.49 4.92
N LEU A 16 1.51 20.70 6.21
CA LEU A 16 0.95 19.66 7.09
C LEU A 16 -0.51 19.33 6.74
N ALA A 17 -1.31 20.33 6.38
CA ALA A 17 -2.68 20.13 5.91
C ALA A 17 -2.71 19.38 4.56
N ASP A 18 -1.82 19.75 3.63
CA ASP A 18 -1.69 19.09 2.33
C ASP A 18 -1.25 17.63 2.51
N LEU A 19 -0.25 17.36 3.36
CA LEU A 19 0.16 15.99 3.71
C LEU A 19 -1.00 15.17 4.28
N LEU A 20 -1.77 15.77 5.19
CA LEU A 20 -2.92 15.12 5.79
C LEU A 20 -3.94 14.70 4.71
N ALA A 21 -4.28 15.62 3.79
CA ALA A 21 -5.21 15.35 2.70
C ALA A 21 -4.72 14.22 1.77
N GLU A 22 -3.42 14.18 1.45
CA GLU A 22 -2.85 13.11 0.63
C GLU A 22 -2.90 11.75 1.35
N TYR A 23 -2.64 11.70 2.67
CA TYR A 23 -2.76 10.46 3.43
C TYR A 23 -4.22 10.01 3.61
N GLU A 24 -5.17 10.93 3.69
CA GLU A 24 -6.61 10.61 3.68
C GLU A 24 -7.03 9.99 2.34
N GLN A 25 -6.59 10.57 1.20
CA GLN A 25 -6.82 9.98 -0.13
C GLN A 25 -6.18 8.58 -0.27
N LEU A 26 -5.02 8.36 0.35
CA LEU A 26 -4.35 7.06 0.36
C LEU A 26 -5.18 6.00 1.12
N LEU A 27 -5.87 6.39 2.19
CA LEU A 27 -6.84 5.52 2.87
C LEU A 27 -8.05 5.18 2.01
N GLU A 28 -8.58 6.16 1.26
CA GLU A 28 -9.68 5.91 0.31
C GLU A 28 -9.27 4.92 -0.78
N LEU A 29 -8.07 5.08 -1.36
CA LEU A 29 -7.52 4.14 -2.33
C LEU A 29 -7.32 2.74 -1.73
N ALA A 30 -6.96 2.64 -0.44
CA ALA A 30 -6.84 1.37 0.25
C ALA A 30 -8.21 0.65 0.36
N GLU A 31 -9.28 1.38 0.69
CA GLU A 31 -10.63 0.83 0.73
C GLU A 31 -11.12 0.37 -0.66
N LEU A 32 -10.87 1.18 -1.69
CA LEU A 32 -11.17 0.81 -3.07
C LEU A 32 -10.39 -0.44 -3.50
N HIS A 33 -9.13 -0.58 -3.08
CA HIS A 33 -8.33 -1.76 -3.38
C HIS A 33 -8.89 -3.01 -2.72
N ARG A 34 -9.29 -2.91 -1.44
CA ARG A 34 -9.99 -4.02 -0.74
C ARG A 34 -11.27 -4.42 -1.45
N LYS A 35 -12.03 -3.47 -2.00
CA LYS A 35 -13.22 -3.77 -2.81
C LYS A 35 -12.85 -4.47 -4.11
N ALA A 36 -11.89 -3.94 -4.87
CA ALA A 36 -11.44 -4.52 -6.13
C ALA A 36 -10.90 -5.96 -5.97
N LEU A 37 -10.16 -6.24 -4.88
CA LEU A 37 -9.72 -7.59 -4.55
C LEU A 37 -10.89 -8.55 -4.28
N ARG A 38 -11.91 -8.10 -3.54
CA ARG A 38 -13.12 -8.90 -3.29
C ARG A 38 -13.91 -9.20 -4.56
N GLU A 39 -13.92 -8.27 -5.50
CA GLU A 39 -14.62 -8.38 -6.78
C GLU A 39 -13.74 -9.03 -7.88
N ALA A 40 -12.49 -9.36 -7.57
CA ALA A 40 -11.48 -9.84 -8.51
C ALA A 40 -11.30 -8.92 -9.75
N ASP A 41 -11.47 -7.61 -9.58
CA ASP A 41 -11.35 -6.61 -10.65
C ASP A 41 -9.89 -6.21 -10.88
N ALA A 42 -9.22 -6.95 -11.77
CA ALA A 42 -7.83 -6.71 -12.13
C ALA A 42 -7.59 -5.33 -12.77
N GLN A 43 -8.56 -4.78 -13.50
CA GLN A 43 -8.42 -3.47 -14.15
C GLN A 43 -8.44 -2.36 -13.10
N MET A 44 -9.35 -2.46 -12.13
CA MET A 44 -9.43 -1.52 -11.02
C MET A 44 -8.17 -1.57 -10.14
N ILE A 45 -7.64 -2.77 -9.86
CA ILE A 45 -6.36 -2.94 -9.14
C ILE A 45 -5.22 -2.21 -9.88
N ALA A 46 -5.13 -2.35 -11.20
CA ALA A 46 -4.12 -1.65 -12.00
C ALA A 46 -4.27 -0.12 -11.94
N ARG A 47 -5.51 0.39 -12.04
CA ARG A 47 -5.80 1.83 -11.92
C ARG A 47 -5.42 2.38 -10.55
N ILE A 48 -5.77 1.67 -9.48
CA ILE A 48 -5.42 2.04 -8.11
C ILE A 48 -3.90 2.05 -7.93
N SER A 49 -3.18 1.06 -8.46
CA SER A 49 -1.72 1.03 -8.43
C SER A 49 -1.12 2.27 -9.10
N SER A 50 -1.61 2.65 -10.27
CA SER A 50 -1.16 3.86 -10.97
C SER A 50 -1.47 5.15 -10.18
N ALA A 51 -2.66 5.26 -9.59
CA ALA A 51 -3.04 6.42 -8.79
C ALA A 51 -2.13 6.57 -7.56
N ARG A 52 -1.77 5.46 -6.91
CA ARG A 52 -0.85 5.45 -5.75
C ARG A 52 0.55 5.93 -6.09
N VAL A 53 1.07 5.66 -7.29
CA VAL A 53 2.39 6.18 -7.71
C VAL A 53 2.41 7.70 -7.70
N GLY A 54 1.39 8.33 -8.29
CA GLY A 54 1.29 9.80 -8.31
C GLY A 54 1.10 10.39 -6.92
N LEU A 55 0.33 9.72 -6.07
CA LEU A 55 0.07 10.16 -4.70
C LEU A 55 1.31 10.05 -3.82
N ASN A 56 2.07 8.96 -3.93
CA ASN A 56 3.35 8.80 -3.22
C ASN A 56 4.36 9.88 -3.65
N ALA A 57 4.45 10.20 -4.94
CA ALA A 57 5.34 11.26 -5.42
C ALA A 57 4.99 12.64 -4.83
N ARG A 58 3.70 12.96 -4.67
CA ARG A 58 3.26 14.19 -4.00
C ARG A 58 3.60 14.18 -2.51
N ILE A 59 3.37 13.06 -1.82
CA ILE A 59 3.75 12.90 -0.41
C ILE A 59 5.26 13.09 -0.22
N GLU A 60 6.09 12.53 -1.11
CA GLU A 60 7.53 12.71 -1.06
C GLU A 60 7.93 14.18 -1.24
N ALA A 61 7.37 14.86 -2.24
CA ALA A 61 7.62 16.29 -2.47
C ALA A 61 7.24 17.14 -1.25
N LEU A 62 6.05 16.93 -0.68
CA LEU A 62 5.58 17.64 0.51
C LEU A 62 6.44 17.34 1.75
N ASN A 63 6.96 16.11 1.90
CA ASN A 63 7.86 15.78 3.01
C ASN A 63 9.22 16.48 2.88
N THR A 64 9.73 16.63 1.66
CA THR A 64 10.93 17.43 1.38
C THR A 64 10.68 18.89 1.74
N GLU A 65 9.58 19.49 1.25
CA GLU A 65 9.21 20.88 1.57
C GLU A 65 9.04 21.08 3.09
N ARG A 66 8.38 20.15 3.78
CA ARG A 66 8.26 20.17 5.24
C ARG A 66 9.63 20.16 5.93
N ALA A 67 10.55 19.32 5.47
CA ALA A 67 11.89 19.21 6.06
C ALA A 67 12.69 20.51 5.89
N GLU A 68 12.59 21.15 4.71
CA GLU A 68 13.20 22.44 4.42
C GLU A 68 12.64 23.56 5.31
N LEU A 69 11.31 23.62 5.46
CA LEU A 69 10.65 24.59 6.34
C LEU A 69 11.06 24.40 7.80
N VAL A 70 11.07 23.17 8.29
CA VAL A 70 11.50 22.84 9.66
C VAL A 70 12.95 23.24 9.90
N ALA A 71 13.85 22.94 8.95
CA ALA A 71 15.25 23.34 9.03
C ALA A 71 15.41 24.87 9.00
N SER A 72 14.62 25.55 8.18
CA SER A 72 14.65 27.01 8.08
C SER A 72 14.16 27.70 9.35
N ILE A 73 13.14 27.17 10.04
CA ILE A 73 12.65 27.75 11.29
C ILE A 73 13.66 27.50 12.41
N ALA A 74 14.21 26.28 12.50
CA ALA A 74 15.22 25.90 13.49
C ALA A 74 16.63 26.51 13.28
N GLY A 75 16.76 27.51 12.40
CA GLY A 75 18.02 28.22 12.19
C GLY A 75 19.12 27.42 11.45
N GLY A 76 18.76 26.45 10.60
CA GLY A 76 19.71 25.75 9.72
C GLY A 76 20.41 24.53 10.35
N ILE A 77 19.87 23.96 11.43
CA ILE A 77 20.33 22.68 11.97
C ILE A 77 20.06 21.57 10.93
N GLU A 78 21.04 20.67 10.74
CA GLU A 78 21.04 19.69 9.65
C GLU A 78 19.73 18.88 9.52
N PRO A 79 19.27 18.64 8.27
CA PRO A 79 18.09 17.85 7.99
C PRO A 79 18.31 16.39 8.41
N GLY A 80 17.77 16.01 9.56
CA GLY A 80 17.85 14.65 10.11
C GLY A 80 17.62 14.57 11.61
N GLY A 81 17.89 15.64 12.37
CA GLY A 81 17.69 15.69 13.83
C GLY A 81 16.53 16.58 14.30
N THR A 82 16.12 17.54 13.48
CA THR A 82 15.09 18.53 13.85
C THR A 82 13.70 17.97 13.60
N THR A 83 12.91 17.82 14.67
CA THR A 83 11.54 17.34 14.59
C THR A 83 10.57 18.52 14.63
N ILE A 84 9.33 18.36 14.15
CA ILE A 84 8.29 19.40 14.32
C ILE A 84 8.23 19.85 15.78
N ARG A 85 8.37 18.90 16.73
CA ARG A 85 8.36 19.16 18.17
C ARG A 85 9.50 20.05 18.65
N SER A 86 10.68 20.02 18.04
CA SER A 86 11.77 20.95 18.40
C SER A 86 11.54 22.37 17.90
N VAL A 87 10.74 22.54 16.84
CA VAL A 87 10.39 23.86 16.30
C VAL A 87 9.26 24.52 17.10
N LEU A 88 8.35 23.73 17.69
CA LEU A 88 7.23 24.26 18.48
C LEU A 88 7.66 25.19 19.62
N SER A 89 8.82 24.95 20.24
CA SER A 89 9.34 25.81 21.32
C SER A 89 9.79 27.19 20.85
N GLU A 90 10.05 27.35 19.55
CA GLU A 90 10.47 28.61 18.94
C GLU A 90 9.28 29.41 18.39
N LEU A 91 8.09 28.81 18.34
CA LEU A 91 6.87 29.42 17.84
C LEU A 91 6.06 30.09 18.95
N GLY A 92 5.29 31.11 18.58
CA GLY A 92 4.27 31.69 19.46
C GLY A 92 3.17 30.68 19.80
N LYS A 93 2.64 30.74 21.03
CA LYS A 93 1.63 29.79 21.56
C LYS A 93 0.48 29.46 20.57
N PRO A 94 -0.21 30.44 19.95
CA PRO A 94 -1.34 30.12 19.07
C PRO A 94 -0.95 29.28 17.84
N ALA A 95 0.23 29.50 17.28
CA ALA A 95 0.70 28.77 16.11
C ALA A 95 1.26 27.39 16.48
N SER A 96 1.96 27.30 17.63
CA SER A 96 2.42 26.04 18.18
C SER A 96 1.25 25.07 18.41
N ASP A 97 0.15 25.53 18.99
CA ASP A 97 -1.02 24.69 19.26
C ASP A 97 -1.66 24.14 17.97
N ARG A 98 -1.80 24.99 16.94
CA ARG A 98 -2.34 24.57 15.63
C ARG A 98 -1.46 23.54 14.94
N ILE A 99 -0.15 23.81 14.87
CA ILE A 99 0.81 22.88 14.25
C ILE A 99 0.89 21.57 15.01
N SER A 100 0.86 21.59 16.34
CA SER A 100 0.83 20.37 17.15
C SER A 100 -0.41 19.53 16.86
N ALA A 101 -1.58 20.16 16.78
CA ALA A 101 -2.83 19.46 16.48
C ALA A 101 -2.79 18.81 15.08
N LEU A 102 -2.28 19.52 14.06
CA LEU A 102 -2.09 18.95 12.72
C LEU A 102 -1.09 17.81 12.70
N ALA A 103 0.04 17.95 13.40
CA ALA A 103 1.08 16.92 13.46
C ALA A 103 0.58 15.65 14.15
N ASP A 104 -0.22 15.78 15.20
CA ASP A 104 -0.81 14.63 15.90
C ASP A 104 -1.85 13.92 15.03
N ARG A 105 -2.73 14.67 14.35
CA ARG A 105 -3.69 14.09 13.39
C ARG A 105 -2.97 13.41 12.22
N LEU A 106 -1.94 14.05 11.66
CA LEU A 106 -1.13 13.46 10.59
C LEU A 106 -0.48 12.14 11.03
N ARG A 107 0.04 12.08 12.26
CA ARG A 107 0.61 10.84 12.81
C ARG A 107 -0.43 9.73 12.89
N GLU A 108 -1.64 10.04 13.36
CA GLU A 108 -2.74 9.07 13.43
C GLU A 108 -3.11 8.52 12.05
N VAL A 109 -3.28 9.40 11.06
CA VAL A 109 -3.63 8.99 9.68
C VAL A 109 -2.52 8.18 9.04
N ILE A 110 -1.25 8.53 9.25
CA ILE A 110 -0.09 7.76 8.77
C ILE A 110 -0.09 6.34 9.34
N GLU A 111 -0.31 6.19 10.64
CA GLU A 111 -0.34 4.86 11.27
C GLU A 111 -1.51 4.02 10.77
N ARG A 112 -2.69 4.63 10.61
CA ARG A 112 -3.85 3.96 10.00
C ARG A 112 -3.54 3.53 8.56
N ALA A 113 -2.94 4.40 7.77
CA ALA A 113 -2.54 4.10 6.39
C ALA A 113 -1.54 2.95 6.30
N ARG A 114 -0.55 2.91 7.21
CA ARG A 114 0.42 1.81 7.31
C ARG A 114 -0.27 0.49 7.63
N HIS A 115 -1.21 0.49 8.58
CA HIS A 115 -1.97 -0.70 8.94
C HIS A 115 -2.78 -1.23 7.76
N GLU A 116 -3.53 -0.37 7.08
CA GLU A 116 -4.36 -0.72 5.92
C GLU A 116 -3.53 -1.29 4.76
N HIS A 117 -2.38 -0.66 4.47
CA HIS A 117 -1.49 -1.14 3.42
C HIS A 117 -0.87 -2.50 3.70
N ARG A 118 -0.52 -2.79 4.96
CA ARG A 118 -0.03 -4.13 5.34
C ARG A 118 -1.12 -5.19 5.09
N ALA A 119 -2.35 -4.93 5.55
CA ALA A 119 -3.48 -5.83 5.35
C ALA A 119 -3.77 -6.10 3.87
N ILE A 120 -3.69 -5.07 3.01
CA ILE A 120 -3.85 -5.22 1.56
C ILE A 120 -2.71 -6.04 0.94
N GLY A 121 -1.47 -5.82 1.37
CA GLY A 121 -0.32 -6.60 0.90
C GLY A 121 -0.47 -8.09 1.20
N GLU A 122 -0.93 -8.42 2.41
CA GLU A 122 -1.21 -9.79 2.83
C GLU A 122 -2.37 -10.40 2.01
N ALA A 123 -3.46 -9.66 1.81
CA ALA A 123 -4.59 -10.11 1.00
C ALA A 123 -4.19 -10.35 -0.47
N THR A 124 -3.38 -9.46 -1.05
CA THR A 124 -2.89 -9.58 -2.43
C THR A 124 -2.00 -10.81 -2.60
N THR A 125 -1.11 -11.05 -1.64
CA THR A 125 -0.22 -12.22 -1.63
C THR A 125 -1.02 -13.52 -1.54
N THR A 126 -2.03 -13.55 -0.66
CA THR A 126 -2.94 -14.69 -0.50
C THR A 126 -3.73 -14.96 -1.79
N PHE A 127 -4.28 -13.92 -2.41
CA PHE A 127 -5.03 -14.02 -3.66
C PHE A 127 -4.16 -14.56 -4.81
N ALA A 128 -2.94 -14.06 -4.96
CA ALA A 128 -1.97 -14.54 -5.96
C ALA A 128 -1.60 -16.02 -5.76
N GLY A 129 -1.43 -16.45 -4.49
CA GLY A 129 -1.22 -17.85 -4.15
C GLY A 129 -2.41 -18.74 -4.56
N HIS A 130 -3.64 -18.27 -4.32
CA HIS A 130 -4.86 -18.99 -4.70
C HIS A 130 -5.00 -19.14 -6.22
N LEU A 131 -4.79 -18.07 -6.98
CA LEU A 131 -4.80 -18.12 -8.46
C LEU A 131 -3.75 -19.09 -9.00
N SER A 132 -2.55 -19.10 -8.42
CA SER A 132 -1.49 -20.05 -8.80
C SER A 132 -1.93 -21.50 -8.55
N GLY A 133 -2.62 -21.76 -7.43
CA GLY A 133 -3.20 -23.07 -7.13
C GLY A 133 -4.27 -23.50 -8.13
N ILE A 134 -5.20 -22.60 -8.49
CA ILE A 134 -6.24 -22.87 -9.49
C ILE A 134 -5.60 -23.19 -10.85
N LEU A 135 -4.66 -22.37 -11.31
CA LEU A 135 -3.96 -22.59 -12.58
C LEU A 135 -3.23 -23.93 -12.59
N ASN A 136 -2.53 -24.27 -11.52
CA ASN A 136 -1.86 -25.57 -11.38
C ASN A 136 -2.87 -26.72 -11.41
N HIS A 137 -4.02 -26.59 -10.75
CA HIS A 137 -5.07 -27.60 -10.76
C HIS A 137 -5.69 -27.77 -12.15
N VAL A 138 -5.95 -26.68 -12.87
CA VAL A 138 -6.42 -26.71 -14.27
C VAL A 138 -5.37 -27.40 -15.15
N ILE A 139 -4.09 -27.05 -15.04
CA ILE A 139 -3.01 -27.69 -15.80
C ILE A 139 -2.94 -29.19 -15.49
N GLN A 140 -3.04 -29.60 -14.23
CA GLN A 140 -3.03 -31.01 -13.83
C GLN A 140 -4.24 -31.77 -14.38
N ASN A 141 -5.45 -31.20 -14.29
CA ASN A 141 -6.66 -31.84 -14.79
C ASN A 141 -6.67 -31.92 -16.33
N TYR A 142 -6.15 -30.90 -17.02
CA TYR A 142 -6.02 -30.94 -18.49
C TYR A 142 -4.94 -31.89 -18.97
N ARG A 143 -3.88 -32.15 -18.19
CA ARG A 143 -2.89 -33.19 -18.49
C ARG A 143 -3.48 -34.62 -18.45
N VAL A 144 -4.50 -34.86 -17.63
CA VAL A 144 -5.23 -36.14 -17.61
C VAL A 144 -6.17 -36.28 -18.83
N GLY A 145 -6.63 -35.17 -19.41
CA GLY A 145 -7.50 -35.14 -20.59
C GLY A 145 -6.80 -35.35 -21.94
N GLN A 146 -5.46 -35.28 -22.01
CA GLN A 146 -4.68 -35.53 -23.23
C GLN A 146 -4.23 -36.99 -23.40
N VAL A 147 -5.04 -37.95 -22.97
CA VAL A 147 -4.90 -39.36 -23.37
C VAL A 147 -5.77 -39.67 -24.60
N TYR A 148 -5.69 -38.82 -25.62
CA TYR A 148 -6.01 -39.20 -26.99
C TYR A 148 -4.79 -38.86 -27.84
N THR A 149 -4.05 -39.90 -28.23
CA THR A 149 -2.97 -39.79 -29.21
C THR A 149 -3.55 -39.34 -30.55
N SER A 150 -2.77 -38.65 -31.38
CA SER A 150 -3.16 -38.28 -32.76
C SER A 150 -3.46 -39.48 -33.68
N ASN A 151 -3.28 -40.71 -33.16
CA ASN A 151 -3.58 -41.98 -33.83
C ASN A 151 -4.80 -42.71 -33.24
N GLY A 152 -5.62 -42.06 -32.40
CA GLY A 152 -6.88 -42.63 -31.93
C GLY A 152 -6.73 -43.87 -31.02
N GLN A 153 -5.56 -44.09 -30.41
CA GLN A 153 -5.37 -45.14 -29.42
C GLN A 153 -5.37 -44.56 -28.01
N VAL A 154 -6.24 -45.12 -27.17
CA VAL A 154 -6.29 -44.90 -25.71
C VAL A 154 -4.99 -45.46 -25.14
N ALA A 155 -4.17 -44.62 -24.50
CA ALA A 155 -3.05 -45.14 -23.73
C ALA A 155 -3.65 -45.89 -22.53
N SER A 156 -3.46 -47.21 -22.48
CA SER A 156 -3.72 -47.98 -21.27
C SER A 156 -2.97 -47.34 -20.11
N GLY A 157 -3.71 -46.86 -19.11
CA GLY A 157 -3.13 -46.54 -17.81
C GLY A 157 -2.41 -47.76 -17.21
N PRO A 158 -1.56 -47.56 -16.19
CA PRO A 158 -0.82 -48.66 -15.57
C PRO A 158 -1.79 -49.76 -15.14
N ALA A 159 -1.51 -50.98 -15.57
CA ALA A 159 -2.32 -52.16 -15.28
C ALA A 159 -2.53 -52.29 -13.77
N MET A 160 -3.76 -52.06 -13.32
CA MET A 160 -4.18 -52.43 -11.96
C MET A 160 -4.05 -53.94 -11.85
N PRO A 161 -3.27 -54.49 -10.89
CA PRO A 161 -3.24 -55.92 -10.67
C PRO A 161 -4.62 -56.35 -10.15
N ALA A 162 -5.38 -57.04 -11.00
CA ALA A 162 -6.62 -57.70 -10.61
C ALA A 162 -6.27 -58.82 -9.62
N ALA A 163 -6.50 -58.57 -8.34
CA ALA A 163 -6.56 -59.61 -7.32
C ALA A 163 -7.90 -60.33 -7.47
N MET A 164 -7.91 -61.51 -8.09
CA MET A 164 -9.01 -62.47 -7.95
C MET A 164 -8.50 -63.88 -8.32
N ASP A 165 -8.12 -64.66 -7.32
CA ASP A 165 -8.03 -66.12 -7.42
C ASP A 165 -9.21 -66.69 -6.63
N LEU A 166 -10.22 -67.19 -7.34
CA LEU A 166 -11.25 -68.05 -6.78
C LEU A 166 -10.99 -69.45 -7.34
N ARG A 167 -10.48 -70.33 -6.48
CA ARG A 167 -10.44 -71.78 -6.74
C ARG A 167 -11.54 -72.48 -5.94
N HIS A 168 -12.23 -73.37 -6.67
CA HIS A 168 -13.19 -74.36 -6.20
C HIS A 168 -12.58 -75.36 -5.23
#